data_AF-A0A535B0B8-F1
#
_entry.id   AF-A0A535B0B8-F1
#
_cell.length_a   1.000
_cell.length_b   1.000
_cell.length_c   1.000
_cell.angle_alpha   90.00
_cell.angle_beta   90.00
_cell.angle_gamma   90.00
#
_symmetry.space_group_name_H-M   'P 1'
#
loop_
_entity.id
_entity.type
_entity.pdbx_description
1 polymer ?
#
loop_
_entity_poly.entity_id
_entity_poly.type
_entity_poly.pdbx_seq_one_letter_code
_entity_poly.pdbx_strand_id
1 'polypeptide(L)' 'MRPTSHDVIIEAVDVVKTYDTGRVQVQALRGVNLTINRGEMVAIMG' A
#
# COMPACT_ATOMS: atom_id res chain seq x y z
N MET A 1 21.88 -2.28 5.09
CA MET A 1 21.17 -3.35 5.82
C MET A 1 19.93 -3.70 5.00
N ARG A 2 19.80 -4.94 4.50
CA ARG A 2 18.58 -5.38 3.80
C ARG A 2 17.57 -5.81 4.88
N PRO A 3 16.32 -5.32 4.88
CA PRO A 3 15.33 -5.76 5.85
C PRO A 3 15.14 -7.27 5.69
N THR A 4 15.36 -8.03 6.77
CA THR A 4 15.07 -9.46 6.81
C THR A 4 13.56 -9.62 6.92
N SER A 5 12.93 -10.51 6.14
CA SER A 5 11.46 -10.72 6.07
C SER A 5 10.73 -10.88 7.43
N HIS A 6 11.46 -11.11 8.52
CA HIS A 6 10.90 -11.18 9.87
C HIS A 6 10.54 -9.81 10.49
N ASP A 7 11.00 -8.70 9.90
CA ASP A 7 10.71 -7.34 10.41
C ASP A 7 9.58 -6.63 9.66
N VAL A 8 9.21 -7.11 8.47
CA VAL A 8 8.08 -6.55 7.72
C VAL A 8 6.78 -6.94 8.44
N ILE A 9 6.01 -5.94 8.84
CA ILE A 9 4.71 -6.14 9.51
C ILE A 9 3.53 -5.76 8.63
N ILE A 10 3.75 -4.91 7.61
CA ILE A 10 2.76 -4.58 6.58
C ILE A 10 3.46 -4.63 5.22
N GLU A 11 2.86 -5.36 4.29
CA GLU A 11 3.31 -5.43 2.90
C GLU A 11 2.11 -5.26 1.98
N ALA A 12 2.22 -4.31 1.04
CA ALA A 12 1.32 -4.11 -0.07
C ALA A 12 2.13 -4.36 -1.34
N VAL A 13 1.69 -5.33 -2.15
CA VAL A 13 2.31 -5.67 -3.43
C VAL A 13 1.31 -5.42 -4.53
N ASP A 14 1.66 -4.52 -5.45
CA ASP A 14 0.88 -4.13 -6.63
C ASP A 14 -0.61 -3.89 -6.33
N VAL A 15 -0.90 -3.17 -5.24
CA VAL A 15 -2.28 -2.98 -4.79
C VAL A 15 -3.02 -2.03 -5.74
N VAL A 16 -4.06 -2.54 -6.39
CA VAL A 16 -4.98 -1.80 -7.24
C VAL A 16 -6.34 -1.71 -6.56
N LYS A 17 -6.94 -0.52 -6.59
CA LYS A 17 -8.31 -0.32 -6.11
C LYS A 17 -9.06 0.59 -7.07
N THR A 18 -10.14 0.05 -7.62
CA THR A 18 -11.13 0.82 -8.38
C THR A 18 -12.42 0.88 -7.58
N TYR A 19 -12.96 2.07 -7.39
CA TYR A 19 -14.33 2.27 -6.91
C TYR A 19 -15.25 2.36 -8.12
N ASP A 20 -16.26 1.50 -8.15
CA ASP A 20 -17.33 1.54 -9.14
C ASP A 20 -18.61 2.04 -8.46
N THR A 21 -19.08 3.19 -8.91
CA THR A 21 -20.33 3.81 -8.43
C THR A 21 -21.48 3.62 -9.41
N GLY A 22 -21.32 2.70 -10.38
CA GLY A 22 -22.27 2.38 -11.44
C GLY A 22 -22.27 3.37 -12.61
N ARG A 23 -22.01 4.67 -12.35
CA ARG A 23 -21.91 5.69 -13.41
C ARG A 23 -20.47 6.05 -13.77
N VAL A 24 -19.56 5.93 -12.81
CA VAL A 24 -18.14 6.27 -12.98
C VAL A 24 -17.29 5.25 -12.24
N GLN A 25 -16.21 4.84 -12.90
CA GLN A 25 -15.14 4.07 -12.29
C GLN A 25 -13.97 5.00 -11.95
N VAL A 26 -13.53 4.96 -10.70
CA VAL A 26 -12.40 5.76 -10.21
C VAL A 26 -11.30 4.82 -9.72
N GLN A 27 -10.15 4.88 -10.39
CA GLN A 27 -8.97 4.13 -9.97
C GLN A 27 -8.26 4.87 -8.82
N ALA A 28 -8.61 4.51 -7.59
CA ALA A 28 -8.09 5.11 -6.37
C ALA A 28 -6.65 4.69 -6.05
N LEU A 29 -6.30 3.42 -6.27
CA LEU A 29 -4.93 2.92 -6.15
C LEU A 29 -4.50 2.32 -7.50
N ARG A 30 -3.29 2.68 -7.96
CA ARG A 30 -2.77 2.35 -9.28
C ARG A 30 -1.51 1.48 -9.20
N GLY A 31 -1.57 0.35 -8.50
CA GLY A 31 -0.44 -0.58 -8.35
C GLY A 31 0.54 -0.11 -7.27
N VAL A 32 0.03 0.14 -6.07
CA VAL A 32 0.82 0.65 -4.95
C VAL A 32 1.63 -0.47 -4.32
N ASN A 33 2.94 -0.24 -4.19
CA ASN A 33 3.86 -1.10 -3.44
C ASN A 33 4.30 -0.36 -2.17
N LEU A 34 4.11 -0.97 -1.00
CA LEU A 34 4.46 -0.38 0.30
C LEU A 34 4.94 -1.48 1.25
N THR A 35 5.99 -1.19 2.00
CA THR A 35 6.49 -2.07 3.05
C THR A 35 6.66 -1.23 4.31
N ILE A 36 6.13 -1.70 5.44
CA ILE A 36 6.31 -1.07 6.75
C ILE A 36 6.90 -2.11 7.70
N ASN A 37 8.00 -1.73 8.33
CA ASN A 37 8.70 -2.57 9.29
C ASN A 37 8.21 -2.37 10.72
N ARG A 38 8.53 -3.31 11.59
CA ARG A 38 8.17 -3.25 13.01
C ARG A 38 8.75 -1.99 13.65
N GLY A 39 7.89 -1.21 14.30
CA GLY A 39 8.28 0.03 14.99
C GLY A 39 8.45 1.24 14.06
N GLU A 40 8.25 1.07 12.75
CA GLU A 40 8.29 2.16 11.78
C GLU A 40 7.01 2.99 11.86
N MET A 41 7.16 4.29 12.09
CA MET A 41 6.05 5.25 12.03
C MET A 41 6.02 5.90 10.65
N VAL A 42 4.94 5.69 9.92
CA VAL A 42 4.75 6.20 8.56
C VAL A 42 3.50 7.08 8.50
N ALA A 43 3.62 8.23 7.85
CA ALA A 43 2.49 9.08 7.52
C ALA A 43 2.21 9.01 6.01
N ILE A 44 0.94 8.94 5.64
CA ILE A 44 0.49 9.09 4.26
C ILE A 44 0.00 10.54 4.12
N MET A 45 0.59 11.27 3.19
CA MET A 45 0.24 12.66 2.91
C MET A 45 -0.38 12.75 1.52
N GLY A 46 -1.49 13.49 1.40
CA GLY A 46 -2.27 13.64 0.17
C GLY A 46 -3.70 14.04 0.46
#